data_AF-A0A8C2SQK0-F1
#
_entry.id   AF-A0A8C2SQK0-F1
#
_cell.length_a   1.000
_cell.length_b   1.000
_cell.length_c   1.000
_cell.angle_alpha   90.00
_cell.angle_beta   90.00
_cell.angle_gamma   90.00
#
_symmetry.space_group_name_H-M   'P 1'
#
loop_
_entity.id
_entity.type
_entity.pdbx_description
1 polymer ?
#
loop_
_entity_poly.entity_id
_entity_poly.type
_entity_poly.pdbx_seq_one_letter_code
_entity_poly.pdbx_strand_id
1 'polypeptide(L)'
;MGDPEPSGLDHQERAPENKKRYSEIFRSLDAIEISIGNATVDMFIGDADGTGDAELSMEREVIEPSEGLPKSKSSSERQTQGELTVEEADEMLIRCEGGIDAALEYAKMWCKYVKELLNWIEKRLNYETEFAKGIMKIAESGRNAIIHQSSMPLRVLYTMVLEHDIKIGNTAIETVGLLQQKEFYQPLSAKKNEIEKWRKEFKDQWTKEQKRMNESLSSLRKSRLQYIQRCEEMEKAKQLSAKAEDEYQNSAVISPSSAIKQLEKRRRSCEEAQAKVQEAEAFYKLCINDANFRRQELEKVRARIVSHVRKLIYQGDEVLTWVCPIISPPIFILWDKALKLFCALLWNSPLFGQSPAGEMREHSGLPIA
;
A
#
# COMPACT_ATOMS: atom_id res chain seq x y z
N MET A 1 33.83 -36.23 71.48
CA MET A 1 33.02 -36.94 70.47
C MET A 1 32.87 -35.97 69.31
N GLY A 2 33.51 -36.08 68.15
CA GLY A 2 34.42 -37.05 67.55
C GLY A 2 34.43 -36.69 66.06
N ASP A 3 35.57 -36.28 65.52
CA ASP A 3 35.85 -36.23 64.07
C ASP A 3 36.22 -37.65 63.58
N PRO A 4 36.15 -38.03 62.27
CA PRO A 4 36.56 -37.23 61.09
C PRO A 4 35.82 -37.48 59.73
N GLU A 5 36.22 -36.74 58.67
CA GLU A 5 36.08 -37.09 57.22
C GLU A 5 36.88 -38.40 56.85
N PRO A 6 36.95 -38.99 55.60
CA PRO A 6 36.56 -38.54 54.22
C PRO A 6 36.04 -39.63 53.20
N SER A 7 35.79 -39.19 51.94
CA SER A 7 36.11 -39.85 50.64
C SER A 7 35.17 -40.86 49.91
N GLY A 8 35.04 -40.67 48.57
CA GLY A 8 34.78 -41.70 47.53
C GLY A 8 33.59 -41.45 46.58
N LEU A 9 33.71 -40.60 45.55
CA LEU A 9 33.86 -40.93 44.11
C LEU A 9 32.75 -41.78 43.47
N ASP A 10 31.98 -41.19 42.54
CA ASP A 10 31.60 -41.87 41.31
C ASP A 10 31.52 -40.90 40.11
N HIS A 11 32.17 -41.28 39.01
CA HIS A 11 32.29 -40.54 37.75
C HIS A 11 31.12 -40.94 36.84
N GLN A 12 30.35 -39.98 36.29
CA GLN A 12 29.66 -40.23 35.02
C GLN A 12 29.59 -38.98 34.12
N GLU A 13 30.65 -38.84 33.34
CA GLU A 13 30.67 -38.53 31.90
C GLU A 13 29.46 -37.78 31.31
N ARG A 14 29.62 -36.47 31.11
CA ARG A 14 28.69 -35.62 30.36
C ARG A 14 29.07 -35.61 28.87
N ALA A 15 28.35 -36.38 28.04
CA ALA A 15 27.99 -36.13 26.61
C ALA A 15 27.38 -37.41 25.97
N PRO A 16 26.50 -37.35 24.92
CA PRO A 16 26.35 -36.27 23.94
C PRO A 16 24.88 -35.94 23.56
N GLU A 17 24.22 -35.02 24.26
CA GLU A 17 22.93 -34.46 23.78
C GLU A 17 23.11 -33.49 22.61
N ASN A 18 24.30 -32.89 22.46
CA ASN A 18 24.57 -31.90 21.42
C ASN A 18 24.61 -32.49 20.00
N LYS A 19 25.06 -33.75 19.81
CA LYS A 19 25.14 -34.34 18.46
C LYS A 19 23.77 -34.60 17.83
N LYS A 20 22.75 -34.96 18.64
CA LYS A 20 21.37 -35.15 18.18
C LYS A 20 20.70 -33.84 17.80
N ARG A 21 21.00 -32.76 18.53
CA ARG A 21 20.44 -31.41 18.26
C ARG A 21 20.96 -30.83 16.95
N TYR A 22 22.23 -31.02 16.63
CA TYR A 22 22.77 -30.58 15.34
C TYR A 22 22.20 -31.41 14.17
N SER A 23 22.05 -32.73 14.30
CA SER A 23 21.44 -33.55 13.24
C SER A 23 19.98 -33.19 12.94
N GLU A 24 19.22 -32.75 13.93
CA GLU A 24 17.84 -32.29 13.76
C GLU A 24 17.77 -30.91 13.11
N ILE A 25 18.70 -30.02 13.46
CA ILE A 25 18.86 -28.71 12.80
C ILE A 25 19.26 -28.90 11.33
N PHE A 26 20.22 -29.78 11.01
CA PHE A 26 20.60 -30.05 9.62
C PHE A 26 19.48 -30.73 8.82
N ARG A 27 18.71 -31.66 9.41
CA ARG A 27 17.50 -32.21 8.75
C ARG A 27 16.41 -31.17 8.52
N SER A 28 16.24 -30.20 9.43
CA SER A 28 15.29 -29.10 9.25
C SER A 28 15.73 -28.12 8.17
N LEU A 29 17.04 -27.90 8.03
CA LEU A 29 17.64 -27.09 6.96
C LEU A 29 17.52 -27.78 5.59
N ASP A 30 17.80 -29.09 5.51
CA ASP A 30 17.61 -29.86 4.28
C ASP A 30 16.12 -29.91 3.87
N ALA A 31 15.18 -29.99 4.84
CA ALA A 31 13.75 -29.93 4.57
C ALA A 31 13.31 -28.55 4.03
N ILE A 32 13.93 -27.47 4.52
CA ILE A 32 13.69 -26.11 4.02
C ILE A 32 14.32 -25.94 2.62
N GLU A 33 15.51 -26.48 2.37
CA GLU A 33 16.17 -26.44 1.05
C GLU A 33 15.37 -27.23 -0.01
N ILE A 34 14.82 -28.39 0.36
CA ILE A 34 13.92 -29.18 -0.50
C ILE A 34 12.58 -28.44 -0.74
N SER A 35 12.02 -27.79 0.28
CA SER A 35 10.78 -27.01 0.12
C SER A 35 10.96 -25.77 -0.77
N ILE A 36 12.12 -25.10 -0.69
CA ILE A 36 12.47 -23.96 -1.54
C ILE A 36 12.78 -24.44 -2.96
N GLY A 37 13.50 -25.57 -3.11
CA GLY A 37 13.76 -26.20 -4.39
C GLY A 37 12.48 -26.61 -5.11
N ASN A 38 11.54 -27.26 -4.42
CA ASN A 38 10.26 -27.68 -5.01
C ASN A 38 9.35 -26.49 -5.35
N ALA A 39 9.29 -25.45 -4.50
CA ALA A 39 8.53 -24.24 -4.80
C ALA A 39 9.10 -23.46 -6.00
N THR A 40 10.42 -23.54 -6.21
CA THR A 40 11.08 -22.91 -7.37
C THR A 40 10.88 -23.74 -8.65
N VAL A 41 10.81 -25.08 -8.54
CA VAL A 41 10.53 -25.98 -9.68
C VAL A 41 9.08 -25.87 -10.15
N ASP A 42 8.11 -25.70 -9.24
CA ASP A 42 6.70 -25.47 -9.60
C ASP A 42 6.46 -24.13 -10.31
N MET A 43 7.34 -23.13 -10.11
CA MET A 43 7.27 -21.86 -10.85
C MET A 43 7.82 -21.93 -12.29
N PHE A 44 8.53 -23.00 -12.67
CA PHE A 44 9.14 -23.14 -14.00
C PHE A 44 8.48 -24.20 -14.90
N ILE A 45 7.47 -24.94 -14.42
CA ILE A 45 6.81 -26.04 -15.17
C ILE A 45 5.38 -25.69 -15.65
N GLY A 46 4.87 -24.50 -15.32
CA GLY A 46 3.53 -24.06 -15.74
C GLY A 46 3.55 -22.99 -16.82
N ASP A 47 4.05 -23.30 -18.03
CA ASP A 47 3.62 -22.68 -19.29
C ASP A 47 4.34 -23.31 -20.50
N ALA A 48 3.70 -24.29 -21.14
CA ALA A 48 4.02 -24.73 -22.51
C ALA A 48 2.83 -25.47 -23.15
N ASP A 49 1.99 -24.69 -23.83
CA ASP A 49 1.28 -24.95 -25.10
C ASP A 49 0.07 -25.90 -25.20
N GLY A 50 -0.93 -25.47 -25.98
CA GLY A 50 -1.74 -26.37 -26.82
C GLY A 50 -3.28 -26.31 -26.73
N THR A 51 -3.88 -25.37 -27.46
CA THR A 51 -5.05 -25.49 -28.38
C THR A 51 -6.25 -26.41 -28.05
N GLY A 52 -7.46 -25.85 -28.07
CA GLY A 52 -8.70 -26.62 -28.25
C GLY A 52 -9.98 -25.79 -28.19
N ASP A 53 -10.60 -25.59 -29.36
CA ASP A 53 -11.98 -25.12 -29.55
C ASP A 53 -13.01 -25.88 -28.70
N ALA A 54 -14.00 -25.18 -28.16
CA ALA A 54 -15.37 -25.66 -28.00
C ALA A 54 -16.31 -24.51 -27.61
N GLU A 55 -16.91 -23.93 -28.64
CA GLU A 55 -18.18 -23.21 -28.64
C GLU A 55 -19.30 -24.09 -28.06
N LEU A 56 -19.99 -23.67 -26.98
CA LEU A 56 -21.38 -24.04 -26.71
C LEU A 56 -22.09 -23.00 -25.82
N SER A 57 -23.08 -22.36 -26.44
CA SER A 57 -24.18 -21.61 -25.85
C SER A 57 -24.96 -22.40 -24.79
N MET A 58 -25.44 -21.73 -23.73
CA MET A 58 -26.87 -21.76 -23.38
C MET A 58 -27.22 -20.71 -22.33
N GLU A 59 -28.19 -19.89 -22.70
CA GLU A 59 -29.01 -19.04 -21.84
C GLU A 59 -29.88 -19.87 -20.88
N ARG A 60 -30.01 -19.43 -19.62
CA ARG A 60 -31.26 -19.42 -18.83
C ARG A 60 -31.01 -18.75 -17.48
N GLU A 61 -31.52 -17.55 -17.25
CA GLU A 61 -32.87 -17.20 -16.76
C GLU A 61 -32.92 -17.07 -15.23
N VAL A 62 -32.98 -15.80 -14.86
CA VAL A 62 -33.49 -15.13 -13.64
C VAL A 62 -34.38 -15.99 -12.73
N ILE A 63 -34.00 -16.07 -11.43
CA ILE A 63 -34.95 -16.24 -10.33
C ILE A 63 -34.53 -15.32 -9.16
N GLU A 64 -35.40 -14.37 -8.82
CA GLU A 64 -35.34 -13.52 -7.61
C GLU A 64 -35.73 -14.32 -6.35
N PRO A 65 -35.25 -13.92 -5.15
CA PRO A 65 -35.33 -14.71 -3.93
C PRO A 65 -36.62 -14.44 -3.14
N SER A 66 -37.23 -15.51 -2.61
CA SER A 66 -38.29 -15.44 -1.60
C SER A 66 -37.73 -15.82 -0.23
N GLU A 67 -38.12 -15.02 0.77
CA GLU A 67 -37.71 -15.07 2.16
C GLU A 67 -38.01 -16.41 2.86
N GLY A 68 -37.09 -16.86 3.72
CA GLY A 68 -37.31 -18.02 4.57
C GLY A 68 -36.10 -18.36 5.43
N LEU A 69 -35.89 -17.60 6.51
CA LEU A 69 -34.96 -17.97 7.58
C LEU A 69 -35.46 -19.23 8.31
N PRO A 70 -34.58 -20.21 8.58
CA PRO A 70 -34.49 -20.67 9.97
C PRO A 70 -33.04 -20.81 10.47
N LYS A 71 -32.87 -20.37 11.71
CA LYS A 71 -31.70 -20.56 12.59
C LYS A 71 -31.18 -22.02 12.55
N SER A 72 -29.89 -22.17 12.26
CA SER A 72 -29.08 -23.26 12.82
C SER A 72 -27.78 -22.70 13.37
N LYS A 73 -27.58 -22.92 14.67
CA LYS A 73 -26.38 -22.60 15.42
C LYS A 73 -25.20 -23.43 14.90
N SER A 74 -24.13 -22.78 14.47
CA SER A 74 -22.78 -23.35 14.55
C SER A 74 -21.85 -22.30 15.14
N SER A 75 -21.71 -22.37 16.46
CA SER A 75 -20.61 -21.78 17.21
C SER A 75 -19.31 -22.45 16.79
N SER A 76 -18.41 -21.71 16.15
CA SER A 76 -16.97 -21.85 16.37
C SER A 76 -16.28 -20.56 15.91
N GLU A 77 -15.91 -19.75 16.90
CA GLU A 77 -14.70 -18.92 16.90
C GLU A 77 -14.49 -18.00 15.69
N ARG A 78 -15.44 -17.08 15.48
CA ARG A 78 -15.03 -15.73 15.05
C ARG A 78 -14.54 -15.03 16.31
N GLN A 79 -13.27 -15.28 16.68
CA GLN A 79 -12.55 -14.35 17.53
C GLN A 79 -12.64 -13.00 16.82
N THR A 80 -13.44 -12.11 17.40
CA THR A 80 -13.31 -10.68 17.27
C THR A 80 -11.83 -10.37 17.39
N GLN A 81 -11.15 -10.18 16.25
CA GLN A 81 -9.95 -9.36 16.22
C GLN A 81 -10.38 -8.04 16.86
N GLY A 82 -9.87 -7.80 18.07
CA GLY A 82 -10.01 -6.49 18.69
C GLY A 82 -9.62 -5.46 17.66
N GLU A 83 -10.43 -4.41 17.56
CA GLU A 83 -10.20 -3.28 16.68
C GLU A 83 -8.76 -2.80 16.92
N LEU A 84 -7.86 -3.17 16.00
CA LEU A 84 -6.43 -2.90 16.09
C LEU A 84 -6.29 -1.39 16.21
N THR A 85 -5.70 -0.93 17.31
CA THR A 85 -5.48 0.50 17.49
C THR A 85 -4.50 1.00 16.42
N VAL A 86 -4.60 2.28 16.11
CA VAL A 86 -3.76 2.94 15.10
C VAL A 86 -2.27 2.76 15.40
N GLU A 87 -1.92 2.81 16.68
CA GLU A 87 -0.59 2.62 17.20
C GLU A 87 -0.13 1.16 17.06
N GLU A 88 -0.99 0.19 17.36
CA GLU A 88 -0.67 -1.24 17.19
C GLU A 88 -0.47 -1.62 15.72
N ALA A 89 -1.25 -1.06 14.79
CA ALA A 89 -1.09 -1.26 13.36
C ALA A 89 0.24 -0.69 12.84
N ASP A 90 0.62 0.51 13.30
CA ASP A 90 1.92 1.12 13.01
C ASP A 90 3.06 0.26 13.57
N GLU A 91 2.94 -0.22 14.81
CA GLU A 91 3.92 -1.11 15.45
C GLU A 91 4.05 -2.45 14.72
N MET A 92 2.97 -2.99 14.17
CA MET A 92 3.02 -4.20 13.34
C MET A 92 3.77 -3.94 12.02
N LEU A 93 3.46 -2.84 11.32
CA LEU A 93 4.15 -2.48 10.07
C LEU A 93 5.64 -2.14 10.30
N ILE A 94 5.98 -1.55 11.44
CA ILE A 94 7.36 -1.28 11.83
C ILE A 94 8.10 -2.58 12.20
N ARG A 95 7.44 -3.58 12.76
CA ARG A 95 8.09 -4.85 13.13
C ARG A 95 8.22 -5.84 11.97
N CYS A 96 7.28 -5.84 11.02
CA CYS A 96 7.25 -6.79 9.90
C CYS A 96 8.25 -6.45 8.80
N GLU A 97 9.13 -7.39 8.42
CA GLU A 97 9.99 -7.28 7.24
C GLU A 97 9.16 -6.95 5.98
N GLY A 98 9.56 -5.92 5.23
CA GLY A 98 8.78 -5.41 4.08
C GLY A 98 7.57 -4.55 4.44
N GLY A 99 7.32 -4.21 5.70
CA GLY A 99 6.15 -3.42 6.12
C GLY A 99 6.08 -2.02 5.50
N ILE A 100 7.23 -1.36 5.26
CA ILE A 100 7.26 -0.08 4.53
C ILE A 100 6.82 -0.27 3.09
N ASP A 101 7.33 -1.30 2.40
CA ASP A 101 6.98 -1.58 1.02
C ASP A 101 5.50 -1.93 0.88
N ALA A 102 4.94 -2.67 1.84
CA ALA A 102 3.50 -2.91 1.93
C ALA A 102 2.69 -1.63 2.10
N ALA A 103 3.10 -0.72 3.00
CA ALA A 103 2.42 0.56 3.20
C ALA A 103 2.49 1.46 1.95
N LEU A 104 3.65 1.51 1.27
CA LEU A 104 3.84 2.27 0.03
C LEU A 104 3.06 1.67 -1.14
N GLU A 105 2.94 0.34 -1.22
CA GLU A 105 2.12 -0.33 -2.22
C GLU A 105 0.63 -0.09 -1.95
N TYR A 106 0.19 -0.09 -0.70
CA TYR A 106 -1.17 0.32 -0.35
C TYR A 106 -1.47 1.73 -0.84
N ALA A 107 -0.59 2.70 -0.56
CA ALA A 107 -0.76 4.06 -1.05
C ALA A 107 -0.84 4.15 -2.59
N LYS A 108 -0.07 3.32 -3.30
CA LYS A 108 -0.14 3.22 -4.76
C LYS A 108 -1.48 2.65 -5.24
N MET A 109 -1.98 1.61 -4.58
CA MET A 109 -3.29 1.02 -4.88
C MET A 109 -4.41 2.04 -4.62
N TRP A 110 -4.35 2.80 -3.53
CA TRP A 110 -5.28 3.88 -3.24
C TRP A 110 -5.29 4.94 -4.35
N CYS A 111 -4.12 5.41 -4.80
CA CYS A 111 -4.00 6.35 -5.92
C CYS A 111 -4.59 5.80 -7.23
N LYS A 112 -4.43 4.49 -7.49
CA LYS A 112 -5.01 3.82 -8.66
C LYS A 112 -6.54 3.77 -8.55
N TYR A 113 -7.06 3.36 -7.40
CA TYR A 113 -8.49 3.32 -7.13
C TYR A 113 -9.15 4.69 -7.36
N VAL A 114 -8.59 5.74 -6.76
CA VAL A 114 -9.12 7.11 -6.91
C VAL A 114 -9.02 7.62 -8.35
N LYS A 115 -7.99 7.22 -9.11
CA LYS A 115 -7.90 7.54 -10.54
C LYS A 115 -9.09 6.96 -11.32
N GLU A 116 -9.41 5.68 -11.10
CA GLU A 116 -10.52 5.05 -11.79
C GLU A 116 -11.87 5.66 -11.37
N LEU A 117 -12.01 6.01 -10.09
CA LEU A 117 -13.18 6.73 -9.59
C LEU A 117 -13.35 8.10 -10.28
N LEU A 118 -12.28 8.89 -10.36
CA LEU A 118 -12.29 10.19 -11.05
C LEU A 118 -12.66 10.03 -12.53
N ASN A 119 -12.11 9.02 -13.22
CA ASN A 119 -12.43 8.74 -14.62
C ASN A 119 -13.91 8.38 -14.82
N TRP A 120 -14.46 7.54 -13.94
CA TRP A 120 -15.88 7.15 -14.00
C TRP A 120 -16.79 8.37 -13.78
N ILE A 121 -16.47 9.22 -12.80
CA ILE A 121 -17.25 10.42 -12.49
C ILE A 121 -17.20 11.41 -13.63
N GLU A 122 -16.03 11.65 -14.21
CA GLU A 122 -15.89 12.53 -15.37
C GLU A 122 -16.79 12.07 -16.53
N LYS A 123 -16.79 10.77 -16.84
CA LYS A 123 -17.69 10.20 -17.86
C LYS A 123 -19.16 10.38 -17.48
N ARG A 124 -19.53 10.11 -16.23
CA ARG A 124 -20.90 10.29 -15.74
C ARG A 124 -21.36 11.75 -15.90
N LEU A 125 -20.55 12.71 -15.47
CA LEU A 125 -20.86 14.14 -15.57
C LEU A 125 -20.99 14.60 -17.02
N ASN A 126 -20.17 14.05 -17.93
CA ASN A 126 -20.30 14.31 -19.35
C ASN A 126 -21.63 13.79 -19.91
N TYR A 127 -22.05 12.57 -19.56
CA TYR A 127 -23.34 12.05 -20.00
C TYR A 127 -24.52 12.85 -19.47
N GLU A 128 -24.50 13.27 -18.21
CA GLU A 128 -25.52 14.14 -17.61
C GLU A 128 -25.60 15.49 -18.34
N THR A 129 -24.46 16.07 -18.70
CA THR A 129 -24.38 17.32 -19.46
C THR A 129 -25.00 17.17 -20.85
N GLU A 130 -24.64 16.12 -21.57
CA GLU A 130 -25.17 15.87 -22.92
C GLU A 130 -26.68 15.57 -22.90
N PHE A 131 -27.14 14.85 -21.87
CA PHE A 131 -28.56 14.59 -21.66
C PHE A 131 -29.35 15.89 -21.40
N ALA A 132 -28.88 16.74 -20.48
CA ALA A 132 -29.50 18.03 -20.19
C ALA A 132 -29.57 18.92 -21.44
N LYS A 133 -28.48 19.01 -22.21
CA LYS A 133 -28.47 19.75 -23.49
C LYS A 133 -29.44 19.17 -24.51
N GLY A 134 -29.57 17.84 -24.57
CA GLY A 134 -30.50 17.15 -25.45
C GLY A 134 -31.96 17.52 -25.16
N ILE A 135 -32.35 17.48 -23.88
CA ILE A 135 -33.69 17.88 -23.42
C ILE A 135 -33.94 19.36 -23.69
N MET A 136 -32.99 20.24 -23.38
CA MET A 136 -33.11 21.68 -23.66
C MET A 136 -33.33 21.94 -25.14
N LYS A 137 -32.57 21.28 -26.02
CA LYS A 137 -32.65 21.46 -27.47
C LYS A 137 -34.04 21.10 -28.03
N ILE A 138 -34.61 19.97 -27.60
CA ILE A 138 -35.97 19.58 -28.05
C ILE A 138 -37.04 20.49 -27.42
N ALA A 139 -36.85 20.94 -26.19
CA ALA A 139 -37.77 21.82 -25.50
C ALA A 139 -37.78 23.23 -26.14
N GLU A 140 -36.62 23.78 -26.50
CA GLU A 140 -36.50 25.05 -27.23
C GLU A 140 -37.14 24.98 -28.61
N SER A 141 -36.87 23.90 -29.36
CA SER A 141 -37.47 23.68 -30.67
C SER A 141 -38.99 23.56 -30.59
N GLY A 142 -39.50 22.76 -29.65
CA GLY A 142 -40.93 22.60 -29.40
C GLY A 142 -41.60 23.91 -28.95
N ARG A 143 -40.95 24.65 -28.05
CA ARG A 143 -41.45 25.95 -27.56
C ARG A 143 -41.60 26.92 -28.72
N ASN A 144 -40.59 27.03 -29.58
CA ASN A 144 -40.63 27.91 -30.76
C ASN A 144 -41.70 27.49 -31.78
N ALA A 145 -41.97 26.19 -31.94
CA ALA A 145 -43.01 25.70 -32.83
C ALA A 145 -44.44 25.96 -32.30
N ILE A 146 -44.64 25.82 -30.98
CA ILE A 146 -45.95 25.88 -30.32
C ILE A 146 -46.38 27.32 -30.00
N ILE A 147 -45.44 28.20 -29.62
CA ILE A 147 -45.76 29.55 -29.12
C ILE A 147 -46.50 30.43 -30.14
N HIS A 148 -46.29 30.19 -31.43
CA HIS A 148 -46.92 30.93 -32.52
C HIS A 148 -48.27 30.34 -32.99
N GLN A 149 -48.67 29.17 -32.46
CA GLN A 149 -49.95 28.57 -32.82
C GLN A 149 -51.08 29.26 -32.05
N SER A 150 -52.01 29.92 -32.73
CA SER A 150 -53.21 30.49 -32.10
C SER A 150 -54.27 29.42 -31.86
N SER A 151 -54.96 29.47 -30.72
CA SER A 151 -56.24 28.77 -30.51
C SER A 151 -56.16 27.25 -30.54
N MET A 152 -55.02 26.72 -30.09
CA MET A 152 -54.78 25.29 -29.92
C MET A 152 -55.04 24.87 -28.47
N PRO A 153 -55.68 23.70 -28.26
CA PRO A 153 -55.99 23.22 -26.92
C PRO A 153 -54.71 22.97 -26.12
N LEU A 154 -54.75 23.29 -24.82
CA LEU A 154 -53.65 23.07 -23.86
C LEU A 154 -52.30 23.73 -24.23
N ARG A 155 -52.27 24.64 -25.21
CA ARG A 155 -51.03 25.30 -25.67
C ARG A 155 -50.23 25.91 -24.52
N VAL A 156 -50.88 26.68 -23.66
CA VAL A 156 -50.24 27.35 -22.51
C VAL A 156 -49.59 26.34 -21.56
N LEU A 157 -50.25 25.22 -21.30
CA LEU A 157 -49.74 24.16 -20.43
C LEU A 157 -48.47 23.53 -21.04
N TYR A 158 -48.50 23.17 -22.32
CA TYR A 158 -47.32 22.63 -22.99
C TYR A 158 -46.18 23.65 -23.08
N THR A 159 -46.46 24.94 -23.33
CA THR A 159 -45.43 25.99 -23.30
C THR A 159 -44.77 26.08 -21.93
N MET A 160 -45.53 26.03 -20.83
CA MET A 160 -44.98 26.05 -19.47
C MET A 160 -44.09 24.83 -19.18
N VAL A 161 -44.48 23.64 -19.66
CA VAL A 161 -43.68 22.41 -19.50
C VAL A 161 -42.35 22.55 -20.24
N LEU A 162 -42.36 23.03 -21.48
CA LEU A 162 -41.16 23.21 -22.29
C LEU A 162 -40.21 24.26 -21.67
N GLU A 163 -40.74 25.37 -21.15
CA GLU A 163 -39.95 26.36 -20.42
C GLU A 163 -39.34 25.82 -19.14
N HIS A 164 -40.06 24.93 -18.44
CA HIS A 164 -39.58 24.27 -17.24
C HIS A 164 -38.44 23.29 -17.55
N ASP A 165 -38.55 22.49 -18.61
CA ASP A 165 -37.48 21.59 -19.06
C ASP A 165 -36.20 22.37 -19.42
N ILE A 166 -36.33 23.51 -20.08
CA ILE A 166 -35.21 24.42 -20.37
C ILE A 166 -34.55 24.91 -19.07
N LYS A 167 -35.36 25.32 -18.08
CA LYS A 167 -34.87 25.80 -16.80
C LYS A 167 -34.12 24.71 -16.03
N ILE A 168 -34.68 23.51 -15.96
CA ILE A 168 -34.03 22.36 -15.29
C ILE A 168 -32.73 22.00 -15.99
N GLY A 169 -32.72 21.95 -17.32
CA GLY A 169 -31.51 21.67 -18.08
C GLY A 169 -30.39 22.67 -17.78
N ASN A 170 -30.69 23.96 -17.71
CA ASN A 170 -29.72 24.99 -17.32
C ASN A 170 -29.19 24.76 -15.89
N THR A 171 -30.07 24.53 -14.92
CA THR A 171 -29.66 24.25 -13.53
C THR A 171 -28.83 22.97 -13.42
N ALA A 172 -29.14 21.94 -14.21
CA ALA A 172 -28.36 20.70 -14.25
C ALA A 172 -26.94 20.95 -14.78
N ILE A 173 -26.79 21.71 -15.87
CA ILE A 173 -25.48 22.08 -16.43
C ILE A 173 -24.66 22.90 -15.43
N GLU A 174 -25.27 23.91 -14.79
CA GLU A 174 -24.62 24.71 -13.75
C GLU A 174 -24.14 23.84 -12.57
N THR A 175 -25.00 22.90 -12.13
CA THR A 175 -24.66 21.96 -11.06
C THR A 175 -23.47 21.07 -11.44
N VAL A 176 -23.46 20.51 -12.65
CA VAL A 176 -22.33 19.72 -13.16
C VAL A 176 -21.04 20.55 -13.17
N GLY A 177 -21.11 21.82 -13.60
CA GLY A 177 -19.97 22.74 -13.56
C GLY A 177 -19.41 22.96 -12.15
N LEU A 178 -20.26 23.11 -11.15
CA LEU A 178 -19.85 23.24 -9.74
C LEU A 178 -19.18 21.96 -9.22
N LEU A 179 -19.73 20.79 -9.58
CA LEU A 179 -19.17 19.48 -9.21
C LEU A 179 -17.78 19.24 -9.84
N GLN A 180 -17.59 19.62 -11.10
CA GLN A 180 -16.31 19.49 -11.80
C GLN A 180 -15.24 20.46 -11.25
N GLN A 181 -15.58 21.70 -10.94
CA GLN A 181 -14.56 22.71 -10.62
C GLN A 181 -14.29 22.89 -9.12
N LYS A 182 -15.30 22.80 -8.25
CA LYS A 182 -15.18 23.27 -6.85
C LYS A 182 -15.38 22.20 -5.80
N GLU A 183 -16.32 21.29 -6.00
CA GLU A 183 -16.82 20.46 -4.89
C GLU A 183 -16.22 19.04 -4.86
N PHE A 184 -15.86 18.46 -6.01
CA PHE A 184 -15.47 17.04 -6.07
C PHE A 184 -14.13 16.80 -6.77
N TYR A 185 -14.06 17.08 -8.07
CA TYR A 185 -13.00 16.55 -8.91
C TYR A 185 -11.64 17.17 -8.57
N GLN A 186 -11.58 18.49 -8.42
CA GLN A 186 -10.35 19.21 -8.09
C GLN A 186 -9.80 18.82 -6.70
N PRO A 187 -10.57 18.84 -5.59
CA PRO A 187 -10.08 18.42 -4.29
C PRO A 187 -9.54 16.99 -4.26
N LEU A 188 -10.29 16.02 -4.81
CA LEU A 188 -9.90 14.61 -4.78
C LEU A 188 -8.68 14.34 -5.68
N SER A 189 -8.64 14.95 -6.87
CA SER A 189 -7.49 14.87 -7.78
C SER A 189 -6.22 15.47 -7.16
N ALA A 190 -6.34 16.65 -6.53
CA ALA A 190 -5.23 17.29 -5.82
C ALA A 190 -4.71 16.40 -4.68
N LYS A 191 -5.61 15.83 -3.86
CA LYS A 191 -5.22 14.95 -2.75
C LYS A 191 -4.51 13.68 -3.24
N LYS A 192 -5.02 13.06 -4.30
CA LYS A 192 -4.37 11.90 -4.93
C LYS A 192 -2.98 12.24 -5.45
N ASN A 193 -2.79 13.40 -6.08
CA ASN A 193 -1.48 13.83 -6.56
C ASN A 193 -0.50 14.13 -5.41
N GLU A 194 -0.98 14.68 -4.29
CA GLU A 194 -0.20 14.87 -3.07
C GLU A 194 0.30 13.52 -2.51
N ILE A 195 -0.60 12.54 -2.37
CA ILE A 195 -0.27 11.20 -1.87
C ILE A 195 0.75 10.52 -2.78
N GLU A 196 0.55 10.57 -4.10
CA GLU A 196 1.49 9.98 -5.06
C GLU A 196 2.87 10.64 -5.02
N LYS A 197 2.93 11.96 -4.81
CA LYS A 197 4.19 12.69 -4.65
C LYS A 197 4.94 12.22 -3.41
N TRP A 198 4.28 12.22 -2.25
CA TRP A 198 4.90 11.79 -0.99
C TRP A 198 5.28 10.31 -0.98
N ARG A 199 4.47 9.45 -1.62
CA ARG A 199 4.81 8.03 -1.79
C ARG A 199 6.14 7.86 -2.51
N LYS A 200 6.38 8.59 -3.61
CA LYS A 200 7.66 8.53 -4.34
C LYS A 200 8.82 9.04 -3.48
N GLU A 201 8.64 10.16 -2.81
CA GLU A 201 9.63 10.73 -1.90
C GLU A 201 10.01 9.75 -0.77
N PHE A 202 9.02 9.09 -0.15
CA PHE A 202 9.28 8.09 0.89
C PHE A 202 9.95 6.83 0.34
N LYS A 203 9.60 6.40 -0.88
CA LYS A 203 10.28 5.27 -1.54
C LYS A 203 11.76 5.58 -1.76
N ASP A 204 12.07 6.79 -2.22
CA ASP A 204 13.45 7.23 -2.47
C ASP A 204 14.23 7.37 -1.16
N GLN A 205 13.62 7.94 -0.12
CA GLN A 205 14.20 8.01 1.23
C GLN A 205 14.49 6.62 1.80
N TRP A 206 13.54 5.70 1.71
CA TRP A 206 13.70 4.32 2.18
C TRP A 206 14.84 3.61 1.46
N THR A 207 14.89 3.71 0.14
CA THR A 207 15.94 3.09 -0.69
C THR A 207 17.32 3.65 -0.33
N LYS A 208 17.42 4.96 -0.12
CA LYS A 208 18.67 5.64 0.25
C LYS A 208 19.17 5.21 1.63
N GLU A 209 18.28 5.10 2.62
CA GLU A 209 18.65 4.69 3.97
C GLU A 209 18.98 3.19 4.05
N GLN A 210 18.27 2.34 3.33
CA GLN A 210 18.67 0.93 3.16
C GLN A 210 20.07 0.80 2.57
N LYS A 211 20.39 1.61 1.54
CA LYS A 211 21.73 1.62 0.95
C LYS A 211 22.81 2.03 1.97
N ARG A 212 22.57 3.08 2.75
CA ARG A 212 23.49 3.52 3.82
C ARG A 212 23.72 2.45 4.88
N MET A 213 22.66 1.76 5.31
CA MET A 213 22.78 0.65 6.25
C MET A 213 23.63 -0.49 5.66
N ASN A 214 23.39 -0.87 4.40
CA ASN A 214 24.15 -1.90 3.71
C ASN A 214 25.64 -1.54 3.53
N GLU A 215 25.95 -0.28 3.27
CA GLU A 215 27.34 0.23 3.19
C GLU A 215 28.08 0.09 4.53
N SER A 216 27.42 0.44 5.66
CA SER A 216 27.99 0.26 7.00
C SER A 216 28.15 -1.22 7.37
N LEU A 217 27.18 -2.09 7.03
CA LEU A 217 27.30 -3.54 7.22
C LEU A 217 28.45 -4.13 6.38
N SER A 218 28.66 -3.66 5.16
CA SER A 218 29.78 -4.06 4.31
C SER A 218 31.13 -3.66 4.93
N SER A 219 31.23 -2.43 5.43
CA SER A 219 32.43 -1.93 6.13
C SER A 219 32.70 -2.72 7.43
N LEU A 220 31.65 -3.08 8.17
CA LEU A 220 31.75 -3.93 9.36
C LEU A 220 32.27 -5.34 9.03
N ARG A 221 31.77 -5.96 7.96
CA ARG A 221 32.23 -7.28 7.52
C ARG A 221 33.70 -7.24 7.10
N LYS A 222 34.11 -6.19 6.36
CA LYS A 222 35.50 -5.99 5.92
C LYS A 222 36.45 -5.77 7.10
N SER A 223 36.10 -4.88 8.03
CA SER A 223 36.93 -4.62 9.23
C SER A 223 37.05 -5.84 10.13
N ARG A 224 35.98 -6.63 10.27
CA ARG A 224 36.02 -7.92 10.99
C ARG A 224 37.03 -8.88 10.37
N LEU A 225 36.97 -9.07 9.05
CA LEU A 225 37.90 -9.94 8.34
C LEU A 225 39.35 -9.45 8.48
N GLN A 226 39.55 -8.14 8.36
CA GLN A 226 40.86 -7.52 8.54
C GLN A 226 41.39 -7.74 9.96
N TYR A 227 40.57 -7.58 11.00
CA TYR A 227 40.97 -7.85 12.38
C TYR A 227 41.41 -9.31 12.57
N ILE A 228 40.61 -10.26 12.07
CA ILE A 228 40.95 -11.70 12.13
C ILE A 228 42.29 -11.96 11.44
N GLN A 229 42.48 -11.41 10.24
CA GLN A 229 43.73 -11.53 9.50
C GLN A 229 44.93 -11.00 10.31
N ARG A 230 44.79 -9.85 10.99
CA ARG A 230 45.87 -9.28 11.81
C ARG A 230 46.17 -10.13 13.04
N CYS A 231 45.16 -10.74 13.65
CA CYS A 231 45.35 -11.69 14.74
C CYS A 231 46.16 -12.93 14.29
N GLU A 232 45.86 -13.47 13.10
CA GLU A 232 46.62 -14.58 12.53
C GLU A 232 48.07 -14.19 12.20
N GLU A 233 48.29 -12.98 11.68
CA GLU A 233 49.63 -12.45 11.40
C GLU A 233 50.45 -12.25 12.69
N MET A 234 49.83 -11.73 13.75
CA MET A 234 50.46 -11.61 15.07
C MET A 234 50.81 -12.99 15.65
N GLU A 235 49.92 -13.98 15.53
CA GLU A 235 50.18 -15.33 16.02
C GLU A 235 51.35 -15.99 15.27
N LYS A 236 51.41 -15.83 13.95
CA LYS A 236 52.55 -16.26 13.14
C LYS A 236 53.85 -15.56 13.57
N ALA A 237 53.81 -14.25 13.84
CA ALA A 237 54.98 -13.50 14.32
C ALA A 237 55.47 -13.98 15.69
N LYS A 238 54.55 -14.29 16.62
CA LYS A 238 54.86 -14.88 17.93
C LYS A 238 55.53 -16.25 17.79
N GLN A 239 54.99 -17.13 16.96
CA GLN A 239 55.57 -18.45 16.70
C GLN A 239 56.97 -18.37 16.10
N LEU A 240 57.19 -17.42 15.17
CA LEU A 240 58.52 -17.18 14.60
C LEU A 240 59.51 -16.60 15.62
N SER A 241 59.04 -15.75 16.54
CA SER A 241 59.86 -15.23 17.63
C SER A 241 60.24 -16.34 18.62
N ALA A 242 59.30 -17.22 18.99
CA ALA A 242 59.55 -18.34 19.90
C ALA A 242 60.56 -19.33 19.32
N LYS A 243 60.42 -19.74 18.06
CA LYS A 243 61.39 -20.61 17.37
C LYS A 243 62.80 -20.00 17.33
N ALA A 244 62.89 -18.68 17.16
CA ALA A 244 64.17 -17.98 17.14
C ALA A 244 64.80 -17.88 18.54
N GLU A 245 64.01 -17.81 19.61
CA GLU A 245 64.47 -17.89 21.01
C GLU A 245 65.05 -19.28 21.31
N ASP A 246 64.39 -20.35 20.84
CA ASP A 246 64.89 -21.73 20.97
C ASP A 246 66.19 -21.95 20.16
N GLU A 247 66.29 -21.41 18.95
CA GLU A 247 67.52 -21.41 18.16
C GLU A 247 68.63 -20.53 18.77
N TYR A 248 68.28 -19.44 19.45
CA TYR A 248 69.20 -18.57 20.19
C TYR A 248 69.85 -19.35 21.35
N GLN A 249 69.08 -20.09 22.15
CA GLN A 249 69.65 -20.92 23.23
C GLN A 249 70.65 -21.97 22.70
N ASN A 250 70.43 -22.48 21.49
CA ASN A 250 71.33 -23.45 20.85
C ASN A 250 72.55 -22.81 20.16
N SER A 251 72.45 -21.56 19.66
CA SER A 251 73.50 -20.88 18.89
C SER A 251 74.32 -19.84 19.68
N ALA A 252 73.85 -19.44 20.86
CA ALA A 252 74.52 -18.47 21.75
C ALA A 252 75.91 -18.92 22.22
N VAL A 253 76.22 -20.23 22.14
CA VAL A 253 77.53 -20.81 22.49
C VAL A 253 78.62 -20.43 21.47
N ILE A 254 78.27 -20.10 20.21
CA ILE A 254 79.25 -19.93 19.11
C ILE A 254 79.42 -18.45 18.71
N SER A 255 78.37 -17.62 18.72
CA SER A 255 78.48 -16.18 18.39
C SER A 255 77.39 -15.33 19.07
N PRO A 256 77.64 -14.83 20.30
CA PRO A 256 76.62 -14.16 21.12
C PRO A 256 76.09 -12.84 20.53
N SER A 257 76.97 -12.05 19.89
CA SER A 257 76.65 -10.70 19.41
C SER A 257 75.70 -10.67 18.21
N SER A 258 75.80 -11.65 17.31
CA SER A 258 74.90 -11.79 16.15
C SER A 258 73.51 -12.28 16.58
N ALA A 259 73.49 -13.25 17.49
CA ALA A 259 72.27 -13.87 18.00
C ALA A 259 71.38 -12.86 18.76
N ILE A 260 71.97 -11.94 19.54
CA ILE A 260 71.24 -10.87 20.26
C ILE A 260 70.57 -9.89 19.29
N LYS A 261 71.25 -9.49 18.20
CA LYS A 261 70.69 -8.58 17.19
C LYS A 261 69.50 -9.21 16.46
N GLN A 262 69.55 -10.52 16.20
CA GLN A 262 68.49 -11.25 15.53
C GLN A 262 67.25 -11.37 16.43
N LEU A 263 67.43 -11.69 17.71
CA LEU A 263 66.36 -11.72 18.71
C LEU A 263 65.64 -10.37 18.83
N GLU A 264 66.41 -9.28 18.97
CA GLU A 264 65.88 -7.93 19.13
C GLU A 264 65.10 -7.44 17.88
N LYS A 265 65.56 -7.80 16.67
CA LYS A 265 64.83 -7.52 15.43
C LYS A 265 63.48 -8.23 15.39
N ARG A 266 63.39 -9.45 15.94
CA ARG A 266 62.14 -10.24 15.99
C ARG A 266 61.19 -9.75 17.07
N ARG A 267 61.70 -9.32 18.23
CA ARG A 267 60.91 -8.63 19.26
C ARG A 267 60.18 -7.43 18.69
N ARG A 268 60.89 -6.54 17.98
CA ARG A 268 60.29 -5.38 17.31
C ARG A 268 59.23 -5.76 16.27
N SER A 269 59.46 -6.84 15.51
CA SER A 269 58.48 -7.35 14.54
C SER A 269 57.21 -7.88 15.19
N CYS A 270 57.31 -8.49 16.38
CA CYS A 270 56.16 -8.94 17.15
C CYS A 270 55.38 -7.74 17.73
N GLU A 271 56.09 -6.73 18.24
CA GLU A 271 55.49 -5.48 18.74
C GLU A 271 54.77 -4.71 17.62
N GLU A 272 55.33 -4.64 16.41
CA GLU A 272 54.69 -4.02 15.25
C GLU A 272 53.42 -4.79 14.82
N ALA A 273 53.46 -6.13 14.82
CA ALA A 273 52.29 -6.95 14.53
C ALA A 273 51.19 -6.77 15.60
N GLN A 274 51.57 -6.63 16.87
CA GLN A 274 50.65 -6.35 17.96
C GLN A 274 50.01 -4.96 17.83
N ALA A 275 50.77 -3.93 17.47
CA ALA A 275 50.23 -2.59 17.19
C ALA A 275 49.20 -2.64 16.06
N LYS A 276 49.48 -3.38 14.98
CA LYS A 276 48.55 -3.58 13.85
C LYS A 276 47.26 -4.30 14.24
N VAL A 277 47.29 -5.22 15.21
CA VAL A 277 46.07 -5.84 15.78
C VAL A 277 45.26 -4.81 16.54
N GLN A 278 45.90 -4.00 17.40
CA GLN A 278 45.20 -2.97 18.18
C GLN A 278 44.53 -1.92 17.29
N GLU A 279 45.21 -1.49 16.21
CA GLU A 279 44.63 -0.58 15.21
C GLU A 279 43.42 -1.19 14.50
N ALA A 280 43.54 -2.45 14.06
CA ALA A 280 42.43 -3.15 13.40
C ALA A 280 41.26 -3.42 14.35
N GLU A 281 41.52 -3.69 15.64
CA GLU A 281 40.50 -3.84 16.67
C GLU A 281 39.76 -2.53 16.91
N ALA A 282 40.49 -1.41 17.04
CA ALA A 282 39.91 -0.09 17.22
C ALA A 282 39.02 0.28 16.02
N PHE A 283 39.48 0.01 14.80
CA PHE A 283 38.71 0.24 13.58
C PHE A 283 37.47 -0.67 13.50
N TYR A 284 37.58 -1.95 13.84
CA TYR A 284 36.44 -2.86 13.89
C TYR A 284 35.38 -2.40 14.90
N LYS A 285 35.80 -1.97 16.10
CA LYS A 285 34.90 -1.36 17.11
C LYS A 285 34.21 -0.10 16.59
N LEU A 286 34.92 0.75 15.85
CA LEU A 286 34.32 1.91 15.19
C LEU A 286 33.23 1.50 14.19
N CYS A 287 33.49 0.49 13.35
CA CYS A 287 32.49 -0.02 12.40
C CYS A 287 31.27 -0.65 13.10
N ILE A 288 31.44 -1.29 14.27
CA ILE A 288 30.31 -1.80 15.07
C ILE A 288 29.43 -0.63 15.51
N ASN A 289 30.04 0.44 16.02
CA ASN A 289 29.30 1.62 16.48
C ASN A 289 28.58 2.30 15.32
N ASP A 290 29.22 2.47 14.17
CA ASP A 290 28.59 3.04 12.97
C ASP A 290 27.41 2.19 12.47
N ALA A 291 27.57 0.86 12.38
CA ALA A 291 26.47 -0.02 11.98
C ALA A 291 25.29 0.01 12.96
N ASN A 292 25.56 0.09 14.27
CA ASN A 292 24.52 0.25 15.28
C ASN A 292 23.81 1.60 15.18
N PHE A 293 24.56 2.67 14.92
CA PHE A 293 23.99 4.00 14.68
C PHE A 293 23.10 4.00 13.43
N ARG A 294 23.57 3.45 12.30
CA ARG A 294 22.77 3.32 11.08
C ARG A 294 21.50 2.51 11.27
N ARG A 295 21.55 1.43 12.06
CA ARG A 295 20.37 0.65 12.41
C ARG A 295 19.34 1.49 13.15
N GLN A 296 19.75 2.29 14.14
CA GLN A 296 18.83 3.18 14.87
C GLN A 296 18.23 4.25 13.97
N GLU A 297 19.01 4.85 13.07
CA GLU A 297 18.49 5.82 12.10
C GLU A 297 17.49 5.19 11.12
N LEU A 298 17.76 3.95 10.67
CA LEU A 298 16.85 3.21 9.80
C LEU A 298 15.49 2.97 10.49
N GLU A 299 15.48 2.58 11.77
CA GLU A 299 14.25 2.39 12.55
C GLU A 299 13.48 3.70 12.74
N LYS A 300 14.17 4.83 12.97
CA LYS A 300 13.52 6.16 13.05
C LYS A 300 12.85 6.53 11.72
N VAL A 301 13.55 6.30 10.61
CA VAL A 301 13.04 6.58 9.25
C VAL A 301 11.85 5.69 8.95
N ARG A 302 11.91 4.41 9.33
CA ARG A 302 10.82 3.44 9.20
C ARG A 302 9.56 3.90 9.91
N ALA A 303 9.66 4.23 11.20
CA ALA A 303 8.52 4.73 11.98
C ALA A 303 7.94 6.01 11.38
N ARG A 304 8.81 6.93 10.93
CA ARG A 304 8.37 8.18 10.27
C ARG A 304 7.57 7.91 9.01
N ILE A 305 8.08 7.07 8.11
CA ILE A 305 7.43 6.78 6.82
C ILE A 305 6.08 6.12 7.06
N VAL A 306 6.00 5.07 7.88
CA VAL A 306 4.75 4.36 8.19
C VAL A 306 3.69 5.33 8.71
N SER A 307 4.04 6.13 9.72
CA SER A 307 3.11 7.10 10.31
C SER A 307 2.63 8.15 9.30
N HIS A 308 3.52 8.65 8.43
CA HIS A 308 3.16 9.65 7.44
C HIS A 308 2.27 9.08 6.32
N VAL A 309 2.58 7.88 5.83
CA VAL A 309 1.75 7.20 4.84
C VAL A 309 0.35 7.00 5.39
N ARG A 310 0.20 6.49 6.61
CA ARG A 310 -1.10 6.32 7.26
C ARG A 310 -1.87 7.64 7.37
N LYS A 311 -1.23 8.73 7.82
CA LYS A 311 -1.87 10.05 7.92
C LYS A 311 -2.32 10.56 6.55
N LEU A 312 -1.51 10.37 5.52
CA LEU A 312 -1.84 10.77 4.15
C LEU A 312 -3.06 10.00 3.62
N ILE A 313 -3.12 8.70 3.87
CA ILE A 313 -4.25 7.84 3.50
C ILE A 313 -5.50 8.25 4.26
N TYR A 314 -5.40 8.45 5.58
CA TYR A 314 -6.53 8.90 6.40
C TYR A 314 -7.12 10.21 5.88
N GLN A 315 -6.28 11.20 5.61
CA GLN A 315 -6.72 12.46 4.99
C GLN A 315 -7.30 12.25 3.58
N GLY A 316 -6.78 11.27 2.83
CA GLY A 316 -7.34 10.86 1.54
C GLY A 316 -8.76 10.31 1.70
N ASP A 317 -8.98 9.45 2.68
CA ASP A 317 -10.26 8.83 2.98
C ASP A 317 -11.28 9.84 3.52
N GLU A 318 -10.83 10.84 4.31
CA GLU A 318 -11.67 11.97 4.72
C GLU A 318 -12.16 12.77 3.52
N VAL A 319 -11.25 13.11 2.58
CA VAL A 319 -11.63 13.78 1.34
C VAL A 319 -12.60 12.90 0.55
N LEU A 320 -12.29 11.61 0.37
CA LEU A 320 -13.15 10.66 -0.35
C LEU A 320 -14.56 10.56 0.25
N THR A 321 -14.66 10.53 1.57
CA THR A 321 -15.92 10.47 2.32
C THR A 321 -16.70 11.77 2.20
N TRP A 322 -16.04 12.92 2.26
CA TRP A 322 -16.69 14.22 2.10
C TRP A 322 -17.30 14.38 0.70
N VAL A 323 -16.64 13.84 -0.31
CA VAL A 323 -17.06 14.00 -1.71
C VAL A 323 -18.09 12.95 -2.17
N CYS A 324 -18.18 11.79 -1.51
CA CYS A 324 -19.09 10.69 -1.88
C CYS A 324 -20.60 11.07 -1.85
N PRO A 325 -21.12 11.77 -0.81
CA PRO A 325 -22.51 12.20 -0.73
C PRO A 325 -22.90 13.24 -1.78
N ILE A 326 -21.93 13.85 -2.47
CA ILE A 326 -22.21 14.91 -3.45
C ILE A 326 -22.63 14.30 -4.80
N ILE A 327 -22.22 13.06 -5.10
CA ILE A 327 -22.52 12.38 -6.38
C ILE A 327 -23.92 11.76 -6.40
N SER A 328 -24.45 11.35 -5.26
CA SER A 328 -25.69 10.56 -5.18
C SER A 328 -27.00 11.38 -5.24
N PRO A 329 -27.15 12.55 -4.58
CA PRO A 329 -28.45 13.23 -4.45
C PRO A 329 -28.80 14.32 -5.49
N PRO A 330 -27.93 15.25 -5.93
CA PRO A 330 -28.42 16.50 -6.53
C PRO A 330 -29.11 16.30 -7.89
N ILE A 331 -28.63 15.38 -8.73
CA ILE A 331 -29.19 15.19 -10.07
C ILE A 331 -30.48 14.36 -10.03
N PHE A 332 -30.53 13.31 -9.21
CA PHE A 332 -31.71 12.47 -9.04
C PHE A 332 -32.85 13.21 -8.30
N ILE A 333 -32.53 14.03 -7.30
CA ILE A 333 -33.51 14.82 -6.55
C ILE A 333 -34.06 15.99 -7.40
N LEU A 334 -33.27 16.59 -8.28
CA LEU A 334 -33.75 17.61 -9.22
C LEU A 334 -34.79 17.03 -10.18
N TRP A 335 -34.54 15.83 -10.72
CA TRP A 335 -35.47 15.14 -11.64
C TRP A 335 -36.71 14.59 -10.93
N ASP A 336 -36.57 14.03 -9.73
CA ASP A 336 -37.70 13.54 -8.93
C ASP A 336 -38.63 14.67 -8.46
N LYS A 337 -38.08 15.81 -8.04
CA LYS A 337 -38.88 17.01 -7.70
C LYS A 337 -39.57 17.59 -8.92
N ALA A 338 -38.90 17.62 -10.07
CA ALA A 338 -39.48 18.05 -11.33
C ALA A 338 -40.68 17.18 -11.76
N LEU A 339 -40.52 15.86 -11.67
CA LEU A 339 -41.57 14.90 -12.02
C LEU A 339 -42.77 15.01 -11.06
N LYS A 340 -42.52 15.17 -9.76
CA LYS A 340 -43.59 15.35 -8.75
C LYS A 340 -44.35 16.67 -8.93
N LEU A 341 -43.66 17.78 -9.20
CA LEU A 341 -44.29 19.06 -9.52
C LEU A 341 -45.09 19.00 -10.83
N PHE A 342 -44.57 18.31 -11.85
CA PHE A 342 -45.24 18.09 -13.12
C PHE A 342 -46.54 17.29 -12.96
N CYS A 343 -46.52 16.17 -12.25
CA CYS A 343 -47.73 15.39 -11.96
C CYS A 343 -48.76 16.20 -11.17
N ALA A 344 -48.32 17.01 -10.20
CA ALA A 344 -49.20 17.87 -9.42
C ALA A 344 -49.83 19.01 -10.24
N LEU A 345 -49.10 19.60 -11.18
CA LEU A 345 -49.59 20.67 -12.06
C LEU A 345 -50.52 20.16 -13.15
N LEU A 346 -50.24 18.98 -13.72
CA LEU A 346 -51.13 18.33 -14.70
C LEU A 346 -52.45 17.89 -14.07
N TRP A 347 -52.40 17.30 -12.88
CA TRP A 347 -53.59 16.76 -12.20
C TRP A 347 -54.52 17.84 -11.65
N ASN A 348 -53.99 19.00 -11.26
CA ASN A 348 -54.77 20.11 -10.72
C ASN A 348 -55.12 21.20 -11.74
N SER A 349 -54.80 21.00 -13.03
CA SER A 349 -55.08 22.00 -14.06
C SER A 349 -56.59 22.04 -14.40
N PRO A 350 -57.29 23.20 -14.27
CA PRO A 350 -58.73 23.33 -14.56
C PRO A 350 -59.13 23.05 -16.02
N LEU A 351 -58.14 22.83 -16.90
CA LEU A 351 -58.31 22.57 -18.33
C LEU A 351 -58.52 21.08 -18.65
N PHE A 352 -58.30 20.19 -17.69
CA PHE A 352 -58.53 18.75 -17.84
C PHE A 352 -60.05 18.46 -17.78
N GLY A 353 -60.75 18.78 -18.88
CA GLY A 353 -62.20 18.58 -19.00
C GLY A 353 -62.96 19.60 -19.86
N GLN A 354 -62.30 20.61 -20.43
CA GLN A 354 -62.98 21.53 -21.36
C GLN A 354 -63.19 20.87 -22.73
N SER A 355 -64.45 20.88 -23.19
CA SER A 355 -64.87 20.25 -24.44
C SER A 355 -64.30 20.99 -25.66
N PRO A 356 -63.79 20.29 -26.69
CA PRO A 356 -63.20 20.89 -27.91
C PRO A 356 -64.12 21.86 -28.65
N ALA A 357 -65.43 21.82 -28.38
CA ALA A 357 -66.45 22.61 -29.05
C ALA A 357 -66.44 24.11 -28.64
N GLY A 358 -65.85 24.47 -27.50
CA GLY A 358 -65.77 25.88 -27.05
C GLY A 358 -64.79 26.71 -27.89
N GLU A 359 -63.61 26.17 -28.16
CA GLU A 359 -62.53 26.87 -28.87
C GLU A 359 -62.79 27.00 -30.39
N MET A 360 -63.46 26.03 -31.02
CA MET A 360 -63.85 26.17 -32.44
C MET A 360 -64.97 27.19 -32.65
N ARG A 361 -65.82 27.44 -31.65
CA ARG A 361 -66.99 28.32 -31.77
C ARG A 361 -66.60 29.80 -31.74
N GLU A 362 -65.63 30.20 -30.92
CA GLU A 362 -65.07 31.57 -30.92
C GLU A 362 -64.35 31.92 -32.24
N HIS A 363 -63.76 30.94 -32.93
CA HIS A 363 -63.02 31.16 -34.17
C HIS A 363 -63.87 31.15 -35.44
N SER A 364 -65.09 30.63 -35.39
CA SER A 364 -65.96 30.53 -36.58
C SER A 364 -66.61 31.84 -36.99
N GLY A 365 -66.61 32.88 -36.13
CA GLY A 365 -67.26 34.16 -36.42
C GLY A 365 -68.74 34.06 -36.78
N LEU A 366 -69.41 32.95 -36.47
CA LEU A 366 -70.82 32.75 -36.79
C LEU A 366 -71.69 33.51 -35.76
N PRO A 367 -72.60 34.40 -36.21
CA PRO A 367 -73.45 35.15 -35.33
C PRO A 367 -74.45 34.23 -34.62
N ILE A 368 -74.77 34.62 -33.38
CA ILE A 368 -75.77 33.96 -32.53
C ILE A 368 -77.13 34.06 -33.25
N ALA A 369 -77.73 32.91 -33.57
CA ALA A 369 -79.11 32.82 -34.06
C ALA A 369 -80.11 32.89 -32.90
#